data_AF-A0A9P6VCQ7-F1
#
_entry.id   AF-A0A9P6VCQ7-F1
#
_cell.length_a   1.000
_cell.length_b   1.000
_cell.length_c   1.000
_cell.angle_alpha   90.00
_cell.angle_beta   90.00
_cell.angle_gamma   90.00
#
_symmetry.space_group_name_H-M   'P 1'
#
loop_
_entity.id
_entity.type
_entity.pdbx_description
1 polymer ?
#
loop_
_entity_poly.entity_id
_entity_poly.type
_entity_poly.pdbx_seq_one_letter_code
_entity_poly.pdbx_strand_id
1 'polypeptide(L)'
;MRFSVVALVAAVVAVASAQELNPLYPFPPNGECIDACLIKVGKDMMPNFTNDPASPDFLASLAFAHERDTPAYKKYMGTTGPCVGRCPADQQQAYLKGYEAKAAWYYAKIGKTPTATGNPNAGQPGQPGASATGSGAVTKPTGSGAVANSASALVGAVAILSTLALL
;
A
#
# COMPACT_ATOMS: atom_id res chain seq x y z
N MET A 1 -25.32 -28.14 -39.38
CA MET A 1 -24.94 -28.01 -37.96
C MET A 1 -23.95 -26.86 -37.85
N ARG A 2 -24.43 -25.68 -37.45
CA ARG A 2 -23.59 -24.47 -37.32
C ARG A 2 -23.41 -24.26 -35.83
N PHE A 3 -22.32 -24.78 -35.28
CA PHE A 3 -22.04 -24.64 -33.86
C PHE A 3 -21.55 -23.21 -33.59
N SER A 4 -22.35 -22.50 -32.80
CA SER A 4 -22.06 -21.16 -32.29
C SER A 4 -20.82 -21.21 -31.39
N VAL A 5 -19.66 -20.82 -31.94
CA VAL A 5 -18.40 -20.64 -31.19
C VAL A 5 -18.26 -19.16 -30.83
N VAL A 6 -19.05 -18.67 -29.87
CA VAL A 6 -18.86 -17.30 -29.32
C VAL A 6 -19.23 -17.28 -27.84
N ALA A 7 -18.40 -17.89 -26.98
CA ALA A 7 -18.60 -17.78 -25.53
C ALA A 7 -17.36 -18.10 -24.68
N LEU A 8 -16.14 -17.68 -25.06
CA LEU A 8 -14.94 -17.90 -24.24
C LEU A 8 -13.89 -16.77 -24.31
N VAL A 9 -14.30 -15.50 -24.42
CA VAL A 9 -13.32 -14.39 -24.52
C VAL A 9 -13.16 -13.59 -23.22
N ALA A 10 -14.12 -13.63 -22.29
CA ALA A 10 -14.05 -12.83 -21.06
C ALA A 10 -13.09 -13.40 -19.99
N ALA A 11 -12.88 -14.72 -19.95
CA ALA A 11 -11.99 -15.34 -18.96
C ALA A 11 -10.49 -15.16 -19.28
N VAL A 12 -10.15 -14.85 -20.54
CA VAL A 12 -8.74 -14.78 -20.98
C VAL A 12 -8.05 -13.51 -20.47
N VAL A 13 -8.80 -12.42 -20.25
CA VAL A 13 -8.25 -11.14 -19.80
C VAL A 13 -7.80 -11.18 -18.33
N ALA A 14 -8.48 -11.96 -17.47
CA ALA A 14 -8.12 -12.13 -16.06
C ALA A 14 -6.95 -13.12 -15.86
N VAL A 15 -6.85 -14.16 -16.70
CA VAL A 15 -5.73 -15.13 -16.63
C VAL A 15 -4.44 -14.53 -17.21
N ALA A 16 -4.55 -13.71 -18.26
CA ALA A 16 -3.40 -13.00 -18.82
C ALA A 16 -2.74 -12.07 -17.79
N SER A 17 -3.53 -11.42 -16.93
CA SER A 17 -2.99 -10.53 -15.90
C SER A 17 -2.29 -11.29 -14.77
N ALA A 18 -2.77 -12.46 -14.36
CA ALA A 18 -2.12 -13.26 -13.31
C ALA A 18 -0.75 -13.82 -13.74
N GLN A 19 -0.68 -14.32 -14.98
CA GLN A 19 0.55 -14.88 -15.57
C GLN A 19 1.57 -13.80 -15.93
N GLU A 20 1.13 -12.57 -16.17
CA GLU A 20 2.03 -11.45 -16.42
C GLU A 20 2.59 -10.85 -15.12
N LEU A 21 1.86 -10.95 -14.01
CA LEU A 21 2.31 -10.42 -12.72
C LEU A 21 3.30 -11.34 -12.00
N ASN A 22 3.27 -12.64 -12.23
CA ASN A 22 4.31 -13.57 -11.80
C ASN A 22 5.19 -13.93 -13.00
N PRO A 23 6.46 -13.49 -13.11
CA PRO A 23 7.40 -13.16 -12.04
C PRO A 23 7.65 -11.65 -11.79
N LEU A 24 6.81 -10.77 -12.34
CA LEU A 24 7.02 -9.31 -12.29
C LEU A 24 6.71 -8.66 -10.94
N TYR A 25 6.18 -9.37 -9.96
CA TYR A 25 5.97 -8.89 -8.59
C TYR A 25 7.27 -9.00 -7.78
N PRO A 26 8.01 -7.89 -7.56
CA PRO A 26 9.40 -7.95 -7.07
C PRO A 26 9.49 -7.96 -5.54
N PHE A 27 8.38 -8.09 -4.83
CA PHE A 27 8.35 -7.91 -3.38
C PHE A 27 8.38 -9.24 -2.63
N PRO A 28 9.11 -9.29 -1.51
CA PRO A 28 9.06 -10.45 -0.64
C PRO A 28 7.66 -10.62 -0.01
N PRO A 29 7.32 -11.85 0.41
CA PRO A 29 6.14 -12.12 1.21
C PRO A 29 6.16 -11.32 2.53
N ASN A 30 5.00 -11.03 3.10
CA ASN A 30 4.90 -10.18 4.30
C ASN A 30 5.21 -10.92 5.60
N GLY A 31 5.41 -12.24 5.52
CA GLY A 31 5.53 -13.14 6.67
C GLY A 31 4.20 -13.82 6.98
N GLU A 32 4.28 -15.01 7.57
CA GLU A 32 3.12 -15.90 7.75
C GLU A 32 1.99 -15.26 8.58
N CYS A 33 2.33 -14.51 9.63
CA CYS A 33 1.31 -13.89 10.48
C CYS A 33 0.57 -12.78 9.74
N ILE A 34 1.30 -11.91 9.05
CA ILE A 34 0.70 -10.81 8.30
C ILE A 34 -0.09 -11.35 7.12
N ASP A 35 0.44 -12.32 6.36
CA ASP A 35 -0.30 -12.88 5.24
C ASP A 35 -1.57 -13.60 5.70
N ALA A 36 -1.53 -14.39 6.79
CA ALA A 36 -2.72 -14.99 7.37
C ALA A 36 -3.75 -13.93 7.80
N CYS A 37 -3.28 -12.83 8.37
CA CYS A 37 -4.12 -11.70 8.76
C CYS A 37 -4.80 -11.03 7.57
N LEU A 38 -4.03 -10.65 6.55
CA LEU A 38 -4.51 -10.02 5.32
C LEU A 38 -5.51 -10.93 4.61
N ILE A 39 -5.20 -12.22 4.45
CA ILE A 39 -6.11 -13.20 3.84
C ILE A 39 -7.41 -13.32 4.64
N LYS A 40 -7.34 -13.40 5.97
CA LYS A 40 -8.54 -13.52 6.81
C LYS A 40 -9.46 -12.30 6.67
N VAL A 41 -8.92 -11.10 6.78
CA VAL A 41 -9.70 -9.86 6.67
C VAL A 41 -10.19 -9.66 5.24
N GLY A 42 -9.34 -9.93 4.26
CA GLY A 42 -9.65 -9.82 2.85
C GLY A 42 -10.77 -10.77 2.42
N LYS A 43 -10.76 -12.01 2.91
CA LYS A 43 -11.81 -13.00 2.61
C LYS A 43 -13.19 -12.63 3.15
N ASP A 44 -13.25 -11.84 4.22
CA ASP A 44 -14.51 -11.28 4.75
C ASP A 44 -15.13 -10.27 3.76
N MET A 45 -14.29 -9.60 2.96
CA MET A 45 -14.71 -8.55 2.02
C MET A 45 -14.83 -9.05 0.58
N MET A 46 -13.98 -9.99 0.20
CA MET A 46 -13.90 -10.59 -1.12
C MET A 46 -13.55 -12.08 -0.96
N PRO A 47 -14.47 -13.02 -1.22
CA PRO A 47 -14.24 -14.46 -1.00
C PRO A 47 -12.98 -15.01 -1.70
N ASN A 48 -12.67 -14.47 -2.88
CA ASN A 48 -11.50 -14.85 -3.68
C ASN A 48 -10.23 -14.08 -3.32
N PHE A 49 -10.22 -13.39 -2.16
CA PHE A 49 -9.05 -12.63 -1.74
C PHE A 49 -7.80 -13.50 -1.65
N THR A 50 -6.72 -12.98 -2.20
CA THR A 50 -5.43 -13.65 -2.34
C THR A 50 -4.27 -12.68 -2.18
N ASN A 51 -3.16 -13.17 -1.63
CA ASN A 51 -1.87 -12.50 -1.66
C ASN A 51 -0.92 -13.13 -2.69
N ASP A 52 -1.39 -14.13 -3.43
CA ASP A 52 -0.61 -14.83 -4.44
C ASP A 52 -0.56 -14.00 -5.74
N PRO A 53 0.62 -13.53 -6.18
CA PRO A 53 0.77 -12.76 -7.42
C PRO A 53 0.41 -13.55 -8.68
N ALA A 54 0.35 -14.88 -8.62
CA ALA A 54 -0.08 -15.73 -9.71
C ALA A 54 -1.61 -15.90 -9.80
N SER A 55 -2.37 -15.35 -8.85
CA SER A 55 -3.83 -15.43 -8.85
C SER A 55 -4.46 -14.31 -9.68
N PRO A 56 -5.53 -14.58 -10.45
CA PRO A 56 -6.24 -13.55 -11.22
C PRO A 56 -6.85 -12.45 -10.35
N ASP A 57 -7.15 -12.74 -9.08
CA ASP A 57 -7.73 -11.79 -8.14
C ASP A 57 -6.68 -10.94 -7.40
N PHE A 58 -5.38 -11.11 -7.71
CA PHE A 58 -4.30 -10.46 -6.96
C PHE A 58 -4.36 -8.93 -6.98
N LEU A 59 -4.54 -8.31 -8.15
CA LEU A 59 -4.67 -6.85 -8.23
C LEU A 59 -5.93 -6.34 -7.52
N ALA A 60 -7.04 -7.09 -7.62
CA ALA A 60 -8.26 -6.75 -6.90
C ALA A 60 -8.04 -6.81 -5.38
N SER A 61 -7.30 -7.80 -4.89
CA SER A 61 -6.87 -7.89 -3.49
C SER A 61 -5.98 -6.73 -3.07
N LEU A 62 -5.00 -6.36 -3.89
CA LEU A 62 -4.13 -5.21 -3.62
C LEU A 62 -4.88 -3.87 -3.60
N ALA A 63 -5.98 -3.75 -4.34
CA ALA A 63 -6.80 -2.54 -4.35
C ALA A 63 -7.34 -2.20 -2.96
N PHE A 64 -7.74 -3.21 -2.16
CA PHE A 64 -8.19 -3.00 -0.78
C PHE A 64 -7.10 -2.40 0.12
N ALA A 65 -5.83 -2.69 -0.16
CA ALA A 65 -4.71 -2.17 0.61
C ALA A 65 -4.14 -0.87 0.05
N HIS A 66 -4.47 -0.46 -1.19
CA HIS A 66 -3.77 0.67 -1.83
C HIS A 66 -4.68 1.77 -2.38
N GLU A 67 -5.96 1.51 -2.66
CA GLU A 67 -6.92 2.53 -3.14
C GLU A 67 -7.51 3.36 -1.98
N ARG A 68 -6.71 4.28 -1.44
CA ARG A 68 -6.93 5.00 -0.18
C ARG A 68 -8.28 5.73 -0.04
N ASP A 69 -8.84 6.21 -1.15
CA ASP A 69 -10.06 7.02 -1.14
C ASP A 69 -11.35 6.20 -1.18
N THR A 70 -11.23 4.87 -1.22
CA THR A 70 -12.39 3.98 -1.30
C THR A 70 -12.92 3.62 0.11
N PRO A 71 -14.24 3.43 0.25
CA PRO A 71 -14.81 2.85 1.48
C PRO A 71 -14.25 1.45 1.78
N ALA A 72 -13.94 0.70 0.72
CA ALA A 72 -13.33 -0.62 0.80
C ALA A 72 -11.96 -0.56 1.49
N TYR A 73 -11.09 0.37 1.11
CA TYR A 73 -9.81 0.59 1.77
C TYR A 73 -9.97 0.94 3.24
N LYS A 74 -10.85 1.88 3.58
CA LYS A 74 -11.06 2.32 4.97
C LYS A 74 -11.52 1.17 5.85
N LYS A 75 -12.46 0.35 5.36
CA LYS A 75 -12.92 -0.85 6.07
C LYS A 75 -11.81 -1.88 6.21
N TYR A 76 -11.11 -2.19 5.11
CA TYR A 76 -10.03 -3.16 5.10
C TYR A 76 -8.89 -2.78 6.04
N MET A 77 -8.39 -1.55 5.96
CA MET A 77 -7.31 -1.05 6.81
C MET A 77 -7.73 -0.93 8.28
N GLY A 78 -8.99 -0.54 8.54
CA GLY A 78 -9.54 -0.47 9.90
C GLY A 78 -9.60 -1.83 10.60
N THR A 79 -9.84 -2.92 9.85
CA THR A 79 -9.86 -4.29 10.39
C THR A 79 -8.49 -4.97 10.34
N THR A 80 -7.68 -4.65 9.33
CA THR A 80 -6.32 -5.21 9.16
C THR A 80 -5.36 -4.64 10.20
N GLY A 81 -5.44 -3.35 10.55
CA GLY A 81 -4.54 -2.70 11.50
C GLY A 81 -4.43 -3.42 12.86
N PRO A 82 -5.53 -3.68 13.58
CA PRO A 82 -5.51 -4.42 14.85
C PRO A 82 -4.98 -5.85 14.73
N CYS A 83 -5.13 -6.46 13.57
CA CYS A 83 -4.72 -7.83 13.32
C CYS A 83 -3.20 -7.91 13.01
N VAL A 84 -2.68 -7.02 12.16
CA VAL A 84 -1.24 -6.86 11.90
C VAL A 84 -0.50 -6.40 13.16
N GLY A 85 -1.12 -5.56 13.99
CA GLY A 85 -0.53 -5.10 15.25
C GLY A 85 -0.26 -6.21 16.28
N ARG A 86 -0.86 -7.40 16.11
CA ARG A 86 -0.61 -8.59 16.94
C ARG A 86 0.50 -9.49 16.39
N CYS A 87 1.00 -9.21 15.20
CA CYS A 87 2.06 -10.00 14.59
C CYS A 87 3.44 -9.68 15.17
N PRO A 88 4.45 -10.55 14.98
CA PRO A 88 5.82 -10.26 15.37
C PRO A 88 6.35 -8.94 14.77
N ALA A 89 7.12 -8.20 15.56
CA ALA A 89 7.58 -6.86 15.19
C ALA A 89 8.45 -6.83 13.93
N ASP A 90 9.23 -7.89 13.68
CA ASP A 90 10.03 -8.08 12.47
C ASP A 90 9.15 -8.14 11.21
N GLN A 91 8.04 -8.87 11.26
CA GLN A 91 7.09 -8.93 10.15
C GLN A 91 6.39 -7.59 9.94
N GLN A 92 6.00 -6.92 11.03
CA GLN A 92 5.38 -5.58 10.95
C GLN A 92 6.31 -4.59 10.26
N GLN A 93 7.59 -4.55 10.64
CA GLN A 93 8.58 -3.68 10.02
C GLN A 93 8.80 -4.01 8.54
N ALA A 94 8.89 -5.30 8.18
CA ALA A 94 9.02 -5.74 6.80
C ALA A 94 7.82 -5.30 5.95
N TYR A 95 6.60 -5.47 6.48
CA TYR A 95 5.37 -5.03 5.83
C TYR A 95 5.34 -3.51 5.60
N LEU A 96 5.62 -2.72 6.65
CA LEU A 96 5.62 -1.26 6.56
C LEU A 96 6.68 -0.73 5.59
N LYS A 97 7.89 -1.31 5.61
CA LYS A 97 8.99 -0.93 4.71
C LYS A 97 8.63 -1.19 3.24
N GLY A 98 7.93 -2.28 2.96
CA GLY A 98 7.49 -2.62 1.60
C GLY A 98 6.23 -1.90 1.15
N TYR A 99 5.42 -1.36 2.07
CA TYR A 99 4.07 -0.90 1.78
C TYR A 99 3.98 0.20 0.71
N GLU A 100 4.78 1.25 0.84
CA GLU A 100 4.78 2.37 -0.12
C GLU A 100 5.32 1.94 -1.49
N ALA A 101 6.33 1.07 -1.52
CA ALA A 101 6.87 0.53 -2.78
C ALA A 101 5.86 -0.39 -3.48
N LYS A 102 5.14 -1.22 -2.72
CA LYS A 102 4.03 -2.05 -3.21
C LYS A 102 2.90 -1.19 -3.77
N ALA A 103 2.54 -0.11 -3.09
CA ALA A 103 1.54 0.84 -3.56
C ALA A 103 1.98 1.47 -4.89
N ALA A 104 3.21 1.97 -4.99
CA ALA A 104 3.74 2.57 -6.22
C ALA A 104 3.72 1.57 -7.40
N TRP A 105 4.12 0.32 -7.16
CA TRP A 105 4.05 -0.73 -8.16
C TRP A 105 2.61 -1.04 -8.58
N TYR A 106 1.68 -1.13 -7.62
CA TYR A 106 0.26 -1.36 -7.90
C TYR A 106 -0.31 -0.26 -8.80
N TYR A 107 -0.08 1.01 -8.45
CA TYR A 107 -0.51 2.16 -9.22
C TYR A 107 0.05 2.17 -10.65
N ALA A 108 1.34 1.83 -10.81
CA ALA A 108 1.96 1.67 -12.13
C ALA A 108 1.30 0.57 -12.96
N LYS A 109 0.85 -0.53 -12.34
CA LYS A 109 0.17 -1.65 -13.03
C LYS A 109 -1.25 -1.32 -13.45
N ILE A 110 -1.98 -0.53 -12.67
CA ILE A 110 -3.36 -0.15 -13.01
C ILE A 110 -3.45 1.16 -13.81
N GLY A 111 -2.32 1.79 -14.13
CA GLY A 111 -2.26 3.04 -14.89
C GLY A 111 -2.87 4.25 -14.16
N LYS A 112 -2.94 4.21 -12.82
CA LYS A 112 -3.42 5.33 -11.99
C LYS A 112 -2.26 5.98 -11.24
N THR A 113 -2.37 7.26 -10.92
CA THR A 113 -1.46 7.92 -9.99
C THR A 113 -1.90 7.67 -8.55
N PRO A 114 -0.96 7.54 -7.59
CA PRO A 114 -1.32 7.48 -6.18
C PRO A 114 -2.07 8.75 -5.80
N THR A 115 -3.26 8.61 -5.19
CA THR A 115 -3.86 9.78 -4.55
C THR A 115 -2.99 10.13 -3.35
N ALA A 116 -2.38 11.32 -3.39
CA ALA A 116 -1.56 11.84 -2.31
C ALA A 116 -2.47 12.23 -1.13
N THR A 117 -2.92 11.24 -0.37
CA THR A 117 -3.50 11.44 0.96
C THR A 117 -2.47 10.95 1.95
N GLY A 118 -1.95 11.89 2.75
CA GLY A 118 -0.80 11.74 3.64
C GLY A 118 -0.71 10.38 4.36
N ASN A 119 0.53 9.93 4.55
CA ASN A 119 0.88 8.74 5.30
C ASN A 119 0.03 8.60 6.59
N PRO A 120 -0.83 7.58 6.75
CA PRO A 120 -1.55 7.36 8.00
C PRO A 120 -0.63 7.00 9.18
N ASN A 121 0.66 6.77 8.91
CA ASN A 121 1.70 6.51 9.92
C ASN A 121 2.71 7.66 10.09
N ALA A 122 2.43 8.88 9.61
CA ALA A 122 3.24 10.06 9.94
C ALA A 122 2.91 10.66 11.34
N GLY A 123 2.22 9.91 12.21
CA GLY A 123 1.79 10.39 13.51
C GLY A 123 1.63 9.29 14.55
N GLN A 124 2.71 8.60 14.92
CA GLN A 124 2.82 8.04 16.26
C GLN A 124 4.29 8.08 16.74
N PRO A 125 4.70 9.17 17.43
CA PRO A 125 5.79 9.08 18.39
C PRO A 125 5.35 8.16 19.53
N GLY A 126 6.27 7.35 20.05
CA GLY A 126 6.00 6.34 21.06
C GLY A 126 5.15 6.84 22.24
N GLN A 127 4.15 6.05 22.61
CA GLN A 127 3.35 6.26 23.80
C GLN A 127 3.55 5.07 24.76
N PRO A 128 4.44 5.18 25.76
CA PRO A 128 4.37 4.35 26.96
C PRO A 128 3.29 4.94 27.87
N GLY A 129 2.20 4.21 28.07
CA GLY A 129 1.08 4.64 28.91
C GLY A 129 0.67 3.54 29.89
N ALA A 130 1.41 3.42 31.00
CA ALA A 130 0.90 2.83 32.23
C ALA A 130 1.02 3.89 33.34
N SER A 131 -0.15 4.27 33.85
CA SER A 131 -0.38 5.28 34.86
C SER A 131 0.26 4.93 36.20
N ALA A 132 0.95 5.91 36.82
CA ALA A 132 1.15 5.94 38.26
C ALA A 132 1.07 7.39 38.77
N THR A 133 0.16 7.57 39.71
CA THR A 133 -0.14 8.73 40.54
C THR A 133 1.10 9.33 41.21
N GLY A 134 1.21 10.67 41.26
CA GLY A 134 2.17 11.33 42.15
C GLY A 134 2.27 12.85 41.94
N SER A 135 1.66 13.61 42.84
CA SER A 135 1.81 15.06 43.00
C SER A 135 3.26 15.49 43.26
N GLY A 136 3.70 16.61 42.69
CA GLY A 136 4.90 17.31 43.20
C GLY A 136 5.60 18.27 42.24
N ALA A 137 5.49 19.57 42.56
CA ALA A 137 6.47 20.64 42.39
C ALA A 137 6.96 21.12 40.99
N VAL A 138 6.57 22.37 40.73
CA VAL A 138 7.22 23.46 39.99
C VAL A 138 8.71 23.29 39.64
N THR A 139 9.05 23.47 38.35
CA THR A 139 10.25 24.24 37.92
C THR A 139 10.16 24.68 36.46
N LYS A 140 10.59 25.93 36.21
CA LYS A 140 10.60 26.68 34.94
C LYS A 140 11.82 26.34 34.07
N PRO A 141 11.69 26.33 32.73
CA PRO A 141 12.66 27.03 31.86
C PRO A 141 11.90 27.82 30.76
N THR A 142 12.09 29.12 30.54
CA THR A 142 13.23 29.82 29.91
C THR A 142 13.75 29.12 28.65
N GLY A 143 13.51 29.69 27.47
CA GLY A 143 14.27 29.34 26.27
C GLY A 143 13.54 29.57 24.96
N SER A 144 13.83 30.72 24.35
CA SER A 144 13.46 31.16 23.01
C SER A 144 13.78 30.17 21.88
N GLY A 145 12.94 30.17 20.84
CA GLY A 145 13.23 29.52 19.56
C GLY A 145 12.13 29.79 18.54
N ALA A 146 12.33 30.84 17.74
CA ALA A 146 11.41 31.32 16.73
C ALA A 146 11.30 30.40 15.51
N VAL A 147 10.14 30.46 14.88
CA VAL A 147 9.77 29.91 13.57
C VAL A 147 10.73 30.33 12.46
N ALA A 148 11.04 29.43 11.54
CA ALA A 148 11.52 29.78 10.21
C ALA A 148 10.93 28.84 9.16
N ASN A 149 10.20 29.48 8.26
CA ASN A 149 9.45 28.96 7.12
C ASN A 149 10.40 28.85 5.91
N SER A 150 10.05 27.95 4.98
CA SER A 150 10.22 28.08 3.52
C SER A 150 11.62 28.33 2.92
N ALA A 151 12.06 27.40 2.06
CA ALA A 151 12.91 27.73 0.92
C ALA A 151 12.47 26.92 -0.32
N SER A 152 11.70 27.58 -1.18
CA SER A 152 11.51 27.24 -2.58
C SER A 152 12.59 27.96 -3.39
N ALA A 153 13.32 27.24 -4.25
CA ALA A 153 14.23 27.75 -5.30
C ALA A 153 15.03 26.54 -5.84
N LEU A 154 15.36 26.33 -7.11
CA LEU A 154 15.31 27.04 -8.39
C LEU A 154 15.49 25.93 -9.46
N VAL A 155 14.66 25.85 -10.51
CA VAL A 155 14.87 26.45 -11.85
C VAL A 155 16.05 25.88 -12.64
N GLY A 156 15.70 25.32 -13.81
CA GLY A 156 16.52 25.32 -15.04
C GLY A 156 17.46 24.13 -15.18
N ALA A 157 17.70 23.54 -16.34
CA ALA A 157 17.35 23.87 -17.72
C ALA A 157 17.62 22.59 -18.56
N VAL A 158 16.74 22.20 -19.49
CA VAL A 158 16.89 22.35 -20.96
C VAL A 158 17.87 21.38 -21.64
N ALA A 159 17.34 20.59 -22.60
CA ALA A 159 17.91 20.13 -23.90
C ALA A 159 17.19 18.82 -24.28
N ILE A 160 16.06 18.79 -25.00
CA ILE A 160 15.81 19.02 -26.45
C ILE A 160 16.51 18.00 -27.38
N LEU A 161 15.73 17.45 -28.34
CA LEU A 161 16.05 16.75 -29.60
C LEU A 161 16.55 15.29 -29.47
N SER A 162 16.16 14.30 -30.29
CA SER A 162 15.73 14.28 -31.69
C SER A 162 15.05 12.92 -32.00
N THR A 163 13.82 12.89 -32.55
CA THR A 163 13.45 12.49 -33.94
C THR A 163 14.01 11.19 -34.53
N LEU A 164 13.08 10.39 -35.11
CA LEU A 164 13.23 9.41 -36.21
C LEU A 164 14.05 8.14 -35.90
N ALA A 165 13.72 6.93 -36.35
CA ALA A 165 13.19 6.53 -37.65
C ALA A 165 12.56 5.13 -37.59
N LEU A 166 11.67 4.86 -38.55
CA LEU A 166 11.17 3.54 -38.93
C LEU A 166 12.32 2.56 -39.23
N LEU A 167 12.11 1.29 -38.84
CA LEU A 167 12.42 0.09 -39.61
C LEU A 167 11.49 -1.04 -39.16
#